data_AF-A0A3L7P7K3-F1
#
_entry.id   AF-A0A3L7P7K3-F1
#
_cell.length_a   1.000
_cell.length_b   1.000
_cell.length_c   1.000
_cell.angle_alpha   90.00
_cell.angle_beta   90.00
_cell.angle_gamma   90.00
#
_symmetry.space_group_name_H-M   'P 1'
#
loop_
_entity.id
_entity.type
_entity.pdbx_description
1 polymer ?
#
loop_
_entity_poly.entity_id
_entity_poly.type
_entity_poly.pdbx_seq_one_letter_code
_entity_poly.pdbx_strand_id
1 'polypeptide(L)' 'EELIQYDPELADFCREVFGETSLRYEKPHLRLHGHLQGYDPARAPRFTWPERLSAAQKAIHQKALERGK' A
#
# COMPACT_ATOMS: atom_id res chain seq x y z
N GLU A 1 -20.04 -1.08 -12.67
CA GLU A 1 -21.52 -1.10 -12.74
C GLU A 1 -22.16 -0.79 -11.40
N GLU A 2 -21.69 -1.39 -10.29
CA GLU A 2 -22.24 -1.09 -8.95
C GLU A 2 -22.27 0.41 -8.62
N LEU A 3 -21.17 1.15 -8.85
CA LEU A 3 -21.14 2.60 -8.57
C LEU A 3 -22.13 3.40 -9.44
N ILE A 4 -22.28 3.06 -10.72
CA ILE A 4 -23.19 3.77 -11.64
C ILE A 4 -24.65 3.61 -11.19
N GLN A 5 -25.02 2.43 -10.67
CA GLN A 5 -26.36 2.18 -10.16
C GLN A 5 -26.59 2.77 -8.76
N TYR A 6 -25.55 2.76 -7.94
CA TYR A 6 -25.61 3.24 -6.56
C TYR A 6 -25.61 4.77 -6.46
N ASP A 7 -24.74 5.43 -7.22
CA ASP A 7 -24.53 6.88 -7.21
C ASP A 7 -24.10 7.41 -8.60
N PRO A 8 -25.07 7.79 -9.45
CA PRO A 8 -24.80 8.29 -10.80
C PRO A 8 -23.99 9.60 -10.83
N GLU A 9 -24.23 10.51 -9.89
CA GLU A 9 -23.53 11.80 -9.85
C GLU A 9 -22.04 11.60 -9.55
N LEU A 10 -21.74 10.73 -8.57
CA LEU A 10 -20.36 10.36 -8.26
C LEU A 10 -19.71 9.61 -9.43
N ALA A 11 -20.45 8.76 -10.14
CA ALA A 11 -19.94 8.08 -11.32
C ALA A 11 -19.57 9.06 -12.44
N ASP A 12 -20.38 10.09 -12.68
CA ASP A 12 -20.10 11.12 -13.69
C ASP A 12 -18.89 11.98 -13.31
N PHE A 13 -18.75 12.35 -12.03
CA PHE A 13 -17.55 13.03 -11.54
C PHE A 13 -16.29 12.16 -11.75
N CYS A 14 -16.39 10.86 -11.44
CA CYS A 14 -15.30 9.93 -11.69
C CYS A 14 -14.96 9.81 -13.18
N ARG A 15 -15.97 9.82 -14.07
CA ARG A 15 -15.77 9.80 -15.53
C ARG A 15 -15.12 11.09 -16.03
N GLU A 16 -15.48 12.25 -15.49
CA GLU A 16 -14.84 13.52 -15.85
C GLU A 16 -13.35 13.53 -15.48
N VAL A 17 -13.02 13.09 -14.26
CA VAL A 17 -11.64 13.13 -13.74
C VAL A 17 -10.77 12.04 -14.35
N PHE A 18 -11.27 10.82 -14.50
CA PHE A 18 -10.48 9.65 -14.89
C PHE A 18 -10.73 9.17 -16.32
N GLY A 19 -11.73 9.74 -17.02
CA GLY A 19 -12.20 9.24 -18.31
C GLY A 19 -12.97 7.93 -18.19
N GLU A 20 -13.33 7.35 -19.34
CA GLU A 20 -13.85 5.99 -19.43
C GLU A 20 -12.73 4.98 -19.11
N THR A 21 -12.71 4.48 -17.88
CA THR A 21 -11.69 3.55 -17.42
C THR A 21 -12.24 2.52 -16.43
N SER A 22 -11.51 1.43 -16.22
CA SER A 22 -11.84 0.41 -15.23
C SER A 22 -10.89 0.51 -14.06
N LEU A 23 -11.32 1.20 -13.00
CA LEU A 23 -10.57 1.29 -11.74
C LEU A 23 -10.78 0.00 -10.94
N ARG A 24 -9.94 -1.00 -11.19
CA ARG A 24 -9.87 -2.21 -10.36
C ARG A 24 -8.67 -2.16 -9.44
N TYR A 25 -8.90 -2.44 -8.16
CA TYR A 25 -7.82 -2.62 -7.22
C TYR A 25 -6.98 -3.84 -7.61
N GLU A 26 -5.70 -3.62 -7.88
CA GLU A 26 -4.71 -4.67 -8.02
C GLU A 26 -3.85 -4.73 -6.75
N LYS A 27 -3.52 -5.92 -6.27
CA LYS A 27 -2.64 -6.04 -5.09
C LYS A 27 -1.23 -5.53 -5.44
N PRO A 28 -0.55 -4.79 -4.56
CA PRO A 28 0.75 -4.17 -4.87
C PRO A 28 1.81 -5.13 -5.43
N HIS A 29 1.86 -6.38 -4.96
CA HIS A 29 2.83 -7.37 -5.44
C HIS A 29 2.58 -7.88 -6.86
N LEU A 30 1.41 -7.60 -7.43
CA LEU A 30 1.06 -7.94 -8.81
C LEU A 30 1.33 -6.78 -9.78
N ARG A 31 1.50 -5.55 -9.26
CA ARG A 31 1.76 -4.32 -10.04
C ARG A 31 3.21 -4.25 -10.55
N LEU A 32 3.68 -5.27 -11.25
CA LEU A 32 5.06 -5.44 -11.72
C LEU A 32 5.27 -4.87 -13.14
N HIS A 33 4.87 -3.62 -13.33
CA HIS A 33 4.94 -2.92 -14.62
C HIS A 33 5.57 -1.53 -14.44
N GLY A 34 5.90 -0.85 -15.54
CA GLY A 34 6.53 0.48 -15.49
C GLY A 34 7.93 0.43 -14.87
N HIS A 35 8.15 1.19 -13.79
CA HIS A 35 9.45 1.23 -13.11
C HIS A 35 9.83 -0.10 -12.42
N LEU A 36 8.89 -1.05 -12.30
CA LEU A 36 9.11 -2.40 -11.77
C LEU A 36 9.24 -3.46 -12.88
N GLN A 37 9.38 -3.07 -14.15
CA GLN A 37 9.54 -4.01 -15.23
C GLN A 37 10.79 -4.89 -15.01
N GLY A 38 10.60 -6.21 -14.99
CA GLY A 38 11.70 -7.19 -14.75
C GLY A 38 12.10 -7.36 -13.29
N TYR A 39 11.43 -6.69 -12.35
CA TYR A 39 11.62 -6.92 -10.92
C TYR A 39 11.02 -8.27 -10.50
N ASP A 40 11.81 -9.09 -9.81
CA ASP A 40 11.36 -10.34 -9.21
C ASP A 40 11.30 -10.19 -7.68
N PRO A 41 10.10 -10.00 -7.08
CA PRO A 41 9.94 -9.88 -5.64
C PRO A 41 10.46 -11.09 -4.85
N ALA A 42 10.51 -12.28 -5.47
CA ALA A 42 11.00 -13.49 -4.80
C ALA A 42 12.53 -13.49 -4.64
N ARG A 43 13.25 -12.72 -5.46
CA ARG A 43 14.71 -12.57 -5.39
C ARG A 43 15.15 -11.32 -4.63
N ALA A 44 14.22 -10.45 -4.26
CA ALA A 44 14.53 -9.23 -3.55
C ALA A 44 15.06 -9.51 -2.13
N PRO A 45 16.06 -8.77 -1.65
CA PRO A 45 16.55 -8.92 -0.28
C PRO A 45 15.43 -8.55 0.70
N ARG A 46 15.32 -9.34 1.77
CA ARG A 46 14.41 -9.00 2.87
C ARG A 46 15.07 -7.93 3.72
N PHE A 47 14.31 -6.89 4.05
CA PHE A 47 14.76 -5.90 5.00
C PHE A 47 15.03 -6.56 6.37
N THR A 48 16.18 -6.26 6.94
CA THR A 48 16.57 -6.63 8.30
C THR A 48 17.06 -5.40 9.03
N TRP A 49 16.65 -5.27 10.29
CA TRP A 49 17.12 -4.17 11.12
C TRP A 49 18.61 -4.34 11.44
N PRO A 50 19.44 -3.30 11.25
CA PRO A 50 20.82 -3.31 11.71
C PRO A 50 20.90 -3.54 13.22
N GLU A 51 21.85 -4.37 13.65
CA GLU A 51 22.02 -4.75 15.07
C GLU A 51 22.23 -3.53 15.99
N ARG A 52 22.90 -2.48 15.48
CA ARG A 52 23.09 -1.21 16.20
C ARG A 52 21.77 -0.55 16.67
N LEU A 53 20.64 -0.91 16.06
CA LEU A 53 19.33 -0.33 16.39
C LEU A 53 18.53 -1.15 17.40
N SER A 54 19.01 -2.33 17.83
CA SER A 54 18.26 -3.19 18.74
C SER A 54 17.98 -2.54 20.10
N ALA A 55 18.92 -1.76 20.65
CA ALA A 55 18.73 -1.05 21.91
C ALA A 55 17.62 0.01 21.81
N ALA A 56 17.62 0.79 20.73
CA ALA A 56 16.60 1.80 20.47
C ALA A 56 15.21 1.17 20.31
N GLN A 57 15.10 0.06 19.57
CA GLN A 57 13.83 -0.68 19.44
C GLN A 57 13.28 -1.14 20.78
N LYS A 58 14.12 -1.76 21.63
CA LYS A 58 13.70 -2.22 22.97
C LYS A 58 13.19 -1.05 23.81
N ALA A 59 13.90 0.07 23.82
CA ALA A 59 13.50 1.26 24.56
C ALA A 59 12.16 1.85 24.07
N ILE A 60 11.94 1.91 22.75
CA ILE A 60 10.69 2.39 22.16
C ILE A 60 9.53 1.47 22.55
N HIS A 61 9.73 0.15 22.44
CA HIS A 61 8.71 -0.83 22.77
C HIS A 61 8.32 -0.76 24.25
N GLN A 62 9.29 -0.67 25.16
CA GLN A 62 9.04 -0.54 26.60
C GLN A 62 8.21 0.72 26.91
N LYS A 63 8.59 1.86 26.34
CA LYS A 63 7.84 3.12 26.49
C LYS A 63 6.40 3.01 25.97
N ALA A 64 6.17 2.27 24.89
CA ALA A 64 4.83 2.07 24.35
C ALA A 64 3.95 1.26 25.31
N LEU A 65 4.50 0.21 25.94
CA LEU A 65 3.79 -0.61 26.92
C LEU A 65 3.44 0.17 28.19
N GLU A 66 4.35 1.01 28.67
CA GLU A 66 4.13 1.84 29.87
C GLU A 66 3.04 2.90 29.68
N ARG A 67 2.89 3.45 28.46
CA ARG A 67 1.83 4.41 28.13
C ARG A 67 0.43 3.80 28.09
N GLY A 68 0.35 2.49 27.87
CA GLY A 68 -0.92 1.75 27.79
C GLY A 68 -1.39 1.18 29.12
N LYS A 69 -0.64 1.40 30.21
CA LYS A 69 -1.03 1.06 31.60
C LYS A 69 -1.56 2.29 32.30
#